data_AF-A0A538D687-F1
#
_entry.id   AF-A0A538D687-F1
#
_cell.length_a   1.000
_cell.length_b   1.000
_cell.length_c   1.000
_cell.angle_alpha   90.00
_cell.angle_beta   90.00
_cell.angle_gamma   90.00
#
_symmetry.space_group_name_H-M   'P 1'
#
loop_
_entity.id
_entity.type
_entity.pdbx_description
1 polymer ?
#
loop_
_entity_poly.entity_id
_entity_poly.type
_entity_poly.pdbx_seq_one_letter_code
_entity_poly.pdbx_strand_id
1 'polypeptide(L)'
;MGSALTIELCADPVGTGLSPLHQLVSHELLGHVVVIAGARPIGGAIWGEIMSRAAHQQRATAVLLDGIARDANAMVDEGLPVYAAELAVVGPAGRASMRSIGEPVGVGGVVIAPGDPVIVDASGAVRVPVVDCDR
;
A
#
# COMPACT_ATOMS: atom_id res chain seq x y z
N MET A 1 -0.68 -11.67 -9.09
CA MET A 1 0.69 -11.77 -8.56
C MET A 1 1.47 -10.58 -9.08
N GLY A 2 2.31 -9.97 -8.26
CA GLY A 2 3.18 -8.88 -8.67
C GLY A 2 4.40 -8.76 -7.76
N SER A 3 5.30 -7.85 -8.11
CA SER A 3 6.51 -7.55 -7.34
C SER A 3 6.24 -6.44 -6.32
N ALA A 4 6.68 -6.62 -5.08
CA ALA A 4 6.42 -5.66 -4.00
C ALA A 4 7.11 -4.31 -4.24
N LEU A 5 6.32 -3.23 -4.26
CA LEU A 5 6.79 -1.86 -4.11
C LEU A 5 6.49 -1.40 -2.69
N THR A 6 7.51 -1.34 -1.84
CA THR A 6 7.34 -1.14 -0.41
C THR A 6 7.44 0.34 -0.01
N ILE A 7 6.56 0.76 0.89
CA ILE A 7 6.42 2.13 1.38
C ILE A 7 6.20 2.07 2.88
N GLU A 8 7.02 2.80 3.65
CA GLU A 8 6.81 2.98 5.08
C GLU A 8 6.24 4.37 5.32
N LEU A 9 5.10 4.44 6.03
CA LEU A 9 4.54 5.69 6.52
C LEU A 9 4.88 5.89 7.99
N CYS A 10 4.77 7.12 8.45
CA CYS A 10 4.84 7.43 9.87
C CYS A 10 3.89 8.56 10.26
N ALA A 11 3.54 8.58 11.54
CA ALA A 11 2.88 9.72 12.13
C ALA A 11 3.84 10.91 12.14
N ASP A 12 3.44 11.99 11.48
CA ASP A 12 4.20 13.23 11.41
C ASP A 12 3.23 14.42 11.35
N PRO A 13 3.11 15.20 12.44
CA PRO A 13 2.21 16.35 12.49
C PRO A 13 2.73 17.61 11.77
N VAL A 14 3.99 17.63 11.30
CA VAL A 14 4.62 18.81 10.69
C VAL A 14 5.26 18.49 9.31
N GLY A 15 5.26 17.21 8.92
CA GLY A 15 5.94 16.72 7.73
C GLY A 15 5.34 17.12 6.38
N THR A 16 5.89 16.51 5.33
CA THR A 16 5.54 16.78 3.92
C THR A 16 4.16 16.29 3.51
N GLY A 17 3.46 15.56 4.40
CA GLY A 17 2.17 14.98 4.12
C GLY A 17 2.26 13.73 3.24
N LEU A 18 1.15 13.40 2.59
CA LEU A 18 1.06 12.28 1.65
C LEU A 18 1.38 12.66 0.20
N SER A 19 1.82 13.90 -0.06
CA SER A 19 2.17 14.36 -1.41
C SER A 19 3.16 13.43 -2.13
N PRO A 20 4.24 12.92 -1.48
CA PRO A 20 5.13 11.95 -2.11
C PRO A 20 4.44 10.64 -2.50
N LEU A 21 3.50 10.16 -1.68
CA LEU A 21 2.71 8.96 -1.97
C LEU A 21 1.78 9.20 -3.17
N HIS A 22 1.13 10.37 -3.23
CA HIS A 22 0.27 10.75 -4.37
C HIS A 22 1.06 10.82 -5.68
N GLN A 23 2.27 11.39 -5.64
CA GLN A 23 3.16 11.44 -6.79
C GLN A 23 3.58 10.03 -7.23
N LEU A 24 3.97 9.18 -6.28
CA LEU A 24 4.38 7.80 -6.55
C LEU A 24 3.28 7.03 -7.29
N VAL A 25 2.03 7.07 -6.82
CA VAL A 25 0.92 6.34 -7.46
C VAL A 25 0.49 6.93 -8.81
N SER A 26 1.06 8.07 -9.20
CA SER A 26 0.86 8.70 -10.51
C SER A 26 1.90 8.27 -11.55
N HIS A 27 2.87 7.42 -11.18
CA HIS A 27 3.87 6.83 -12.09
C HIS A 27 3.53 5.37 -12.40
N GLU A 28 4.21 4.76 -13.37
CA GLU A 28 3.93 3.39 -13.80
C GLU A 28 4.11 2.37 -12.66
N LEU A 29 3.06 1.56 -12.44
CA LEU A 29 2.99 0.51 -11.41
C LEU A 29 2.72 -0.87 -12.03
N LEU A 30 2.93 -1.02 -13.34
CA LEU A 30 2.67 -2.26 -14.04
C LEU A 30 3.42 -3.43 -13.38
N GLY A 31 2.65 -4.44 -12.93
CA GLY A 31 3.20 -5.63 -12.29
C GLY A 31 3.62 -5.43 -10.83
N HIS A 32 3.43 -4.25 -10.25
CA HIS A 32 3.71 -3.99 -8.84
C HIS A 32 2.51 -4.23 -7.94
N VAL A 33 2.78 -4.82 -6.77
CA VAL A 33 1.87 -4.76 -5.61
C VAL A 33 2.38 -3.65 -4.70
N VAL A 34 1.56 -2.62 -4.48
CA VAL A 34 1.92 -1.48 -3.62
C VAL A 34 1.74 -1.92 -2.17
N VAL A 35 2.81 -1.96 -1.39
CA VAL A 35 2.80 -2.43 0.00
C VAL A 35 3.09 -1.25 0.92
N ILE A 36 2.11 -0.86 1.72
CA ILE A 36 2.14 0.30 2.61
C ILE A 36 2.07 -0.15 4.06
N ALA A 37 3.12 0.16 4.81
CA ALA A 37 3.24 -0.15 6.23
C ALA A 37 3.33 1.12 7.08
N GLY A 38 3.35 0.96 8.41
CA GLY A 38 3.51 2.06 9.36
C GLY A 38 2.30 3.01 9.46
N ALA A 39 1.18 2.68 8.79
CA ALA A 39 0.00 3.53 8.73
C ALA A 39 -0.92 3.42 9.96
N ARG A 40 -0.92 2.27 10.67
CA ARG A 40 -1.80 2.07 11.85
C ARG A 40 -1.67 3.15 12.93
N PRO A 41 -0.46 3.55 13.39
CA PRO A 41 -0.33 4.52 14.48
C PRO A 41 -0.78 5.94 14.12
N ILE A 42 -1.05 6.23 12.84
CA ILE A 42 -1.47 7.55 12.36
C ILE A 42 -2.94 7.84 12.75
N GLY A 43 -3.79 6.80 12.77
CA GLY A 43 -5.19 6.91 13.17
C GLY A 43 -6.08 7.69 12.19
N GLY A 44 -6.02 7.35 10.90
CA GLY A 44 -6.92 7.87 9.86
C GLY A 44 -6.73 7.18 8.50
N ALA A 45 -7.72 7.33 7.61
CA ALA A 45 -7.73 6.67 6.31
C ALA A 45 -6.67 7.22 5.36
N ILE A 46 -5.67 6.41 5.03
CA ILE A 46 -4.54 6.74 4.14
C ILE A 46 -4.90 6.54 2.66
N TRP A 47 -5.78 5.58 2.39
CA TRP A 47 -6.15 5.15 1.05
C TRP A 47 -7.65 5.26 0.81
N GLY A 48 -8.07 5.53 -0.42
CA GLY A 48 -9.48 5.64 -0.80
C GLY A 48 -9.67 5.63 -2.31
N GLU A 49 -10.83 6.13 -2.79
CA GLU A 49 -11.21 6.10 -4.21
C GLU A 49 -10.14 6.74 -5.11
N ILE A 50 -9.73 7.97 -4.79
CA ILE A 50 -8.80 8.74 -5.64
C ILE A 50 -7.46 8.02 -5.82
N MET A 51 -6.93 7.46 -4.72
CA MET A 51 -5.66 6.72 -4.75
C MET A 51 -5.82 5.40 -5.52
N SER A 52 -6.96 4.72 -5.36
CA SER A 52 -7.27 3.49 -6.09
C SER A 52 -7.37 3.74 -7.59
N ARG A 53 -8.08 4.80 -8.00
CA ARG A 53 -8.19 5.21 -9.39
C ARG A 53 -6.82 5.53 -9.99
N ALA A 54 -6.01 6.32 -9.30
CA ALA A 54 -4.67 6.69 -9.77
C ALA A 54 -3.79 5.44 -9.95
N ALA A 55 -3.72 4.58 -8.94
CA ALA A 55 -2.92 3.36 -9.00
C ALA A 55 -3.42 2.37 -10.08
N HIS A 56 -4.74 2.27 -10.26
CA HIS A 56 -5.33 1.42 -11.28
C HIS A 56 -5.01 1.91 -12.70
N GLN A 57 -5.11 3.22 -12.94
CA GLN A 57 -4.70 3.83 -14.22
C GLN A 57 -3.22 3.58 -14.53
N GLN A 58 -2.39 3.50 -13.49
CA GLN A 58 -0.98 3.13 -13.61
C GLN A 58 -0.71 1.61 -13.58
N ARG A 59 -1.76 0.80 -13.66
CA ARG A 59 -1.71 -0.66 -13.83
C ARG A 59 -1.10 -1.40 -12.65
N ALA A 60 -1.27 -0.86 -11.44
CA ALA A 60 -0.95 -1.57 -10.21
C ALA A 60 -1.70 -2.91 -10.17
N THR A 61 -1.06 -3.95 -9.64
CA THR A 61 -1.66 -5.28 -9.49
C THR A 61 -2.62 -5.32 -8.32
N ALA A 62 -2.23 -4.72 -7.19
CA ALA A 62 -3.00 -4.65 -5.96
C ALA A 62 -2.35 -3.66 -4.97
N VAL A 63 -3.04 -3.37 -3.88
CA VAL A 63 -2.55 -2.57 -2.76
C VAL A 63 -2.70 -3.37 -1.46
N LEU A 64 -1.61 -3.52 -0.71
CA LEU A 64 -1.61 -4.03 0.65
C LEU A 64 -1.34 -2.88 1.61
N LEU A 65 -2.33 -2.51 2.40
CA LEU A 65 -2.27 -1.42 3.36
C LEU A 65 -2.38 -1.97 4.78
N ASP A 66 -1.28 -1.91 5.53
CA ASP A 66 -1.30 -2.11 6.97
C ASP A 66 -1.77 -0.82 7.67
N GLY A 67 -3.04 -0.51 7.48
CA GLY A 67 -3.66 0.73 7.91
C GLY A 67 -5.12 0.83 7.52
N ILE A 68 -5.62 2.06 7.55
CA ILE A 68 -7.04 2.36 7.39
C ILE A 68 -7.29 2.86 5.96
N ALA A 69 -8.32 2.35 5.31
CA ALA A 69 -8.83 2.85 4.04
C ALA A 69 -10.22 3.50 4.20
N ARG A 70 -10.72 4.12 3.12
CA ARG A 70 -12.06 4.69 3.03
C ARG A 70 -12.67 4.48 1.64
N ASP A 71 -13.93 4.87 1.46
CA ASP A 71 -14.63 4.82 0.17
C ASP A 71 -14.76 3.40 -0.41
N ALA A 72 -15.01 2.40 0.45
CA ALA A 72 -14.97 0.97 0.10
C ALA A 72 -15.73 0.60 -1.19
N ASN A 73 -16.96 1.06 -1.36
CA ASN A 73 -17.75 0.75 -2.55
C ASN A 73 -17.09 1.33 -3.82
N ALA A 74 -16.64 2.58 -3.75
CA ALA A 74 -15.98 3.23 -4.88
C ALA A 74 -14.65 2.53 -5.22
N MET A 75 -13.89 2.07 -4.21
CA MET A 75 -12.67 1.28 -4.45
C MET A 75 -12.98 -0.05 -5.17
N VAL A 76 -14.09 -0.72 -4.84
CA VAL A 76 -14.53 -1.92 -5.56
C VAL A 76 -14.88 -1.59 -7.00
N ASP A 77 -15.59 -0.48 -7.24
CA ASP A 77 -15.97 -0.03 -8.58
C ASP A 77 -14.75 0.35 -9.45
N GLU A 78 -13.66 0.83 -8.84
CA GLU A 78 -12.40 1.08 -9.55
C GLU A 78 -11.74 -0.20 -10.09
N GLY A 79 -12.05 -1.37 -9.53
CA GLY A 79 -11.56 -2.66 -10.02
C GLY A 79 -10.12 -3.01 -9.61
N LEU A 80 -9.47 -2.21 -8.74
CA LEU A 80 -8.17 -2.52 -8.16
C LEU A 80 -8.34 -3.25 -6.82
N PRO A 81 -7.74 -4.45 -6.63
CA PRO A 81 -7.76 -5.12 -5.34
C PRO A 81 -7.00 -4.30 -4.27
N VAL A 82 -7.72 -3.84 -3.24
CA VAL A 82 -7.17 -3.12 -2.09
C VAL A 82 -7.46 -3.91 -0.81
N TYR A 83 -6.39 -4.25 -0.08
CA TYR A 83 -6.45 -4.96 1.18
C TYR A 83 -6.05 -3.98 2.29
N ALA A 84 -6.99 -3.63 3.16
CA ALA A 84 -6.77 -2.74 4.28
C ALA A 84 -7.12 -3.43 5.60
N ALA A 85 -6.47 -3.02 6.69
CA ALA A 85 -6.75 -3.57 8.01
C ALA A 85 -8.12 -3.10 8.55
N GLU A 86 -8.49 -1.86 8.24
CA GLU A 86 -9.69 -1.19 8.77
C GLU A 86 -10.29 -0.21 7.75
N LEU A 87 -11.53 0.20 8.00
CA LEU A 87 -12.22 1.25 7.26
C LEU A 87 -12.62 2.40 8.19
N ALA A 88 -12.42 3.63 7.75
CA ALA A 88 -12.91 4.83 8.44
C ALA A 88 -13.27 5.93 7.45
N VAL A 89 -14.12 6.88 7.86
CA VAL A 89 -14.48 8.04 7.02
C VAL A 89 -13.41 9.13 7.08
N VAL A 90 -12.78 9.30 8.25
CA VAL A 90 -11.86 10.40 8.53
C VAL A 90 -10.45 10.08 8.05
N GLY A 91 -9.85 10.99 7.28
CA GLY A 91 -8.47 10.89 6.82
C GLY A 91 -7.44 11.19 7.93
N PRO A 92 -6.13 11.17 7.64
CA PRO A 92 -5.07 11.31 8.66
C PRO A 92 -4.94 12.74 9.24
N ALA A 93 -5.79 13.68 8.83
CA ALA A 93 -5.78 15.08 9.27
C ALA A 93 -4.39 15.75 9.18
N GLY A 94 -3.64 15.46 8.11
CA GLY A 94 -2.30 16.00 7.89
C GLY A 94 -1.19 15.39 8.76
N ARG A 95 -1.49 14.36 9.56
CA ARG A 95 -0.55 13.76 10.52
C ARG A 95 0.23 12.56 9.96
N ALA A 96 0.37 12.46 8.64
CA ALA A 96 1.01 11.33 7.96
C ALA A 96 2.12 11.82 7.04
N SER A 97 3.27 11.15 7.04
CA SER A 97 4.34 11.38 6.05
C SER A 97 4.95 10.06 5.59
N MET A 98 5.50 10.07 4.38
CA MET A 98 6.24 8.93 3.82
C MET A 98 7.67 8.92 4.38
N ARG A 99 8.01 7.87 5.12
CA ARG A 99 9.34 7.69 5.72
C ARG A 99 10.33 7.10 4.74
N SER A 100 9.92 6.08 3.99
CA SER A 100 10.78 5.44 2.99
C SER A 100 9.97 4.83 1.85
N ILE A 101 10.66 4.60 0.74
CA ILE A 101 10.24 3.83 -0.42
C ILE A 101 11.37 2.87 -0.77
N GLY A 102 11.05 1.63 -1.13
CA GLY A 102 12.07 0.68 -1.57
C GLY A 102 12.94 0.17 -0.42
N GLU A 103 12.41 0.15 0.80
CA GLU A 103 13.03 -0.48 1.98
C GLU A 103 12.16 -1.62 2.50
N PRO A 104 12.71 -2.62 3.22
CA PRO A 104 11.90 -3.66 3.85
C PRO A 104 10.89 -3.09 4.86
N VAL A 105 9.65 -3.58 4.79
CA VAL A 105 8.54 -3.13 5.66
C VAL A 105 7.83 -4.30 6.34
N GLY A 106 7.21 -4.03 7.49
CA GLY A 106 6.41 -5.01 8.22
C GLY A 106 4.92 -4.87 7.94
N VAL A 107 4.28 -5.94 7.45
CA VAL A 107 2.83 -6.00 7.23
C VAL A 107 2.30 -7.30 7.84
N GLY A 108 1.36 -7.21 8.79
CA GLY A 108 0.74 -8.39 9.39
C GLY A 108 1.73 -9.36 10.08
N GLY A 109 2.86 -8.85 10.59
CA GLY A 109 3.92 -9.66 11.20
C GLY A 109 4.89 -10.31 10.19
N VAL A 110 4.72 -10.07 8.90
CA VAL A 110 5.62 -10.54 7.83
C VAL A 110 6.45 -9.36 7.33
N VAL A 111 7.78 -9.57 7.20
CA VAL A 111 8.66 -8.62 6.53
C VAL A 111 8.56 -8.81 5.03
N ILE A 112 8.28 -7.75 4.29
CA ILE A 112 8.24 -7.74 2.82
C ILE A 112 9.32 -6.79 2.34
N ALA A 113 10.24 -7.30 1.52
CA ALA A 113 11.29 -6.53 0.89
C ALA A 113 10.85 -6.02 -0.49
N PRO A 114 11.44 -4.93 -1.00
CA PRO A 114 11.22 -4.50 -2.36
C PRO A 114 11.58 -5.62 -3.33
N GLY A 115 10.77 -5.82 -4.35
CA GLY A 115 11.00 -6.88 -5.33
C GLY A 115 10.34 -8.22 -4.99
N ASP A 116 10.00 -8.46 -3.71
CA ASP A 116 9.44 -9.75 -3.28
C ASP A 116 8.18 -10.12 -4.08
N PRO A 117 8.06 -11.38 -4.53
CA PRO A 117 6.86 -11.85 -5.20
C PRO A 117 5.69 -11.94 -4.21
N VAL A 118 4.60 -11.25 -4.54
CA VAL A 118 3.38 -11.22 -3.74
C VAL A 118 2.22 -11.75 -4.58
N ILE A 119 1.54 -12.76 -4.02
CA ILE A 119 0.30 -13.31 -4.56
C ILE A 119 -0.85 -12.79 -3.70
N VAL A 120 -1.94 -12.38 -4.36
CA VAL A 120 -3.14 -11.88 -3.69
C VAL A 120 -4.36 -12.60 -4.27
N ASP A 121 -5.34 -12.86 -3.41
CA ASP A 121 -6.65 -13.43 -3.76
C ASP A 121 -7.74 -12.93 -2.80
N ALA A 122 -8.95 -13.49 -2.86
CA ALA A 122 -10.04 -13.09 -1.98
C ALA A 122 -9.79 -13.40 -0.48
N SER A 123 -8.84 -14.29 -0.16
CA SER A 123 -8.49 -14.67 1.20
C SER A 123 -7.43 -13.75 1.81
N GLY A 124 -6.65 -13.05 0.98
CA GLY A 124 -5.64 -12.10 1.43
C GLY A 124 -4.42 -12.09 0.52
N ALA A 125 -3.24 -11.98 1.15
CA ALA A 125 -1.97 -11.88 0.46
C ALA A 125 -0.91 -12.80 1.06
N VAL A 126 -0.03 -13.32 0.19
CA VAL A 126 1.09 -14.18 0.56
C VAL A 126 2.36 -13.64 -0.11
N ARG A 127 3.40 -13.40 0.71
CA ARG A 127 4.78 -13.21 0.24
C ARG A 127 5.38 -14.58 -0.07
N VAL A 128 5.76 -14.81 -1.32
CA VAL A 128 6.39 -16.07 -1.73
C VAL A 128 7.89 -16.01 -1.41
N PRO A 129 8.45 -16.98 -0.68
CA PRO A 129 9.89 -17.04 -0.48
C PRO A 129 10.61 -17.21 -1.82
N VAL A 130 11.60 -16.36 -2.09
CA VAL A 130 12.54 -16.60 -3.18
C VAL A 130 13.54 -17.64 -2.68
N VAL A 131 13.29 -18.91 -2.98
CA VAL A 131 14.24 -19.98 -2.70
C VAL A 131 15.31 -19.90 -3.78
N ASP A 132 16.55 -19.67 -3.38
CA ASP A 132 17.69 -19.73 -4.28
C ASP A 132 17.81 -21.18 -4.77
N CYS A 133 17.53 -21.44 -6.04
CA CYS A 133 17.60 -22.79 -6.63
C CYS A 133 19.03 -23.27 -6.89
N ASP A 134 20.05 -22.46 -6.54
CA ASP A 134 21.48 -22.77 -6.73
C ASP A 134 22.15 -23.38 -5.48
N ARG A 135 21.45 -24.27 -4.74
CA ARG A 135 22.03 -25.07 -3.66
C ARG A 135 21.67 -26.55 -3.72
#